data_AF-A0A523QHN7-F1
#
_entry.id   AF-A0A523QHN7-F1
#
_cell.length_a   1.000
_cell.length_b   1.000
_cell.length_c   1.000
_cell.angle_alpha   90.00
_cell.angle_beta   90.00
_cell.angle_gamma   90.00
#
_symmetry.space_group_name_H-M   'P 1'
#
loop_
_entity.id
_entity.type
_entity.pdbx_description
1 polymer ?
#
loop_
_entity_poly.entity_id
_entity_poly.type
_entity_poly.pdbx_seq_one_letter_code
_entity_poly.pdbx_strand_id
1 'polypeptide(L)'
;MRYNRKIKDEGCLPASATRSTFGCWKPGGLWEGPTTVKEKNTVNLEKTADENERELSIVIPVYNEEKNLTPLHAQLQSVLETLGGSYEVIFVDDGSYDNSFSVLEKLYHQDSNVKVIQFRKNFGKA
;
A
#
# COMPACT_ATOMS: atom_id res chain seq x y z
N MET A 1 -8.37 11.77 17.63
CA MET A 1 -8.84 10.55 18.32
C MET A 1 -7.73 9.52 18.22
N ARG A 2 -7.19 9.08 19.37
CA ARG A 2 -6.19 8.02 19.49
C ARG A 2 -6.91 6.78 20.01
N TYR A 3 -6.72 5.63 19.39
CA TYR A 3 -7.19 4.36 19.94
C TYR A 3 -5.97 3.49 20.30
N ASN A 4 -5.64 3.50 21.59
CA ASN A 4 -4.70 2.58 22.22
C ASN A 4 -5.46 1.32 22.64
N ARG A 5 -5.04 0.14 22.18
CA ARG A 5 -5.53 -1.15 22.67
C ARG A 5 -4.52 -1.70 23.69
N LYS A 6 -4.89 -1.71 24.97
CA LYS A 6 -4.24 -2.54 26.00
C LYS A 6 -4.65 -4.00 25.78
N ILE A 7 -3.70 -4.90 25.64
CA ILE A 7 -3.88 -6.33 25.97
C ILE A 7 -2.86 -6.67 27.05
N LYS A 8 -3.36 -7.40 28.05
CA LYS A 8 -2.79 -7.65 29.38
C LYS A 8 -1.53 -8.51 29.33
N ASP A 9 -0.74 -8.34 30.40
CA ASP A 9 0.35 -9.18 30.88
C ASP A 9 -0.04 -10.66 30.82
N GLU A 10 0.86 -11.55 30.36
CA GLU A 10 1.14 -12.87 30.96
C GLU A 10 2.56 -13.36 30.59
N GLY A 11 3.41 -13.47 31.61
CA GLY A 11 4.17 -14.67 31.98
C GLY A 11 4.99 -15.46 30.94
N CYS A 12 6.28 -15.55 31.24
CA CYS A 12 7.31 -16.42 30.68
C CYS A 12 7.08 -17.94 30.94
N LEU A 13 7.14 -18.77 29.87
CA LEU A 13 7.63 -20.18 29.72
C LEU A 13 7.09 -21.30 30.68
N PRO A 14 7.12 -22.62 30.30
CA PRO A 14 8.13 -23.28 29.46
C PRO A 14 7.72 -24.45 28.53
N ALA A 15 8.73 -24.84 27.74
CA ALA A 15 9.03 -26.17 27.20
C ALA A 15 8.15 -26.75 26.08
N SER A 16 8.67 -26.75 24.84
CA SER A 16 9.32 -27.94 24.26
C SER A 16 9.65 -27.76 22.76
N ALA A 17 10.81 -28.29 22.36
CA ALA A 17 11.23 -28.63 21.00
C ALA A 17 11.51 -27.49 19.99
N THR A 18 12.80 -27.16 19.85
CA THR A 18 13.61 -27.14 18.59
C THR A 18 12.87 -26.74 17.28
N ARG A 19 13.31 -25.78 16.47
CA ARG A 19 14.67 -25.50 16.00
C ARG A 19 14.66 -24.13 15.29
N SER A 20 15.39 -23.16 15.84
CA SER A 20 15.75 -21.92 15.15
C SER A 20 16.63 -22.25 13.94
N THR A 21 16.30 -21.74 12.76
CA THR A 21 17.22 -21.69 11.62
C THR A 21 17.59 -20.25 11.34
N PHE A 22 18.18 -19.58 12.33
CA PHE A 22 19.10 -18.49 12.05
C PHE A 22 20.52 -19.08 12.02
N GLY A 23 21.24 -18.83 10.92
CA GLY A 23 22.63 -19.27 10.77
C GLY A 23 23.52 -18.69 11.88
N CYS A 24 24.58 -19.42 12.20
CA CYS A 24 25.46 -19.13 13.32
C CYS A 24 26.74 -18.44 12.84
N TRP A 25 27.02 -17.25 13.37
CA TRP A 25 28.27 -16.53 13.11
C TRP A 25 29.43 -17.13 13.92
N LYS A 26 30.59 -17.34 13.28
CA LYS A 26 31.82 -17.80 13.94
C LYS A 26 32.81 -16.65 14.15
N PRO A 27 33.64 -16.69 15.21
CA PRO A 27 34.73 -15.73 15.38
C PRO A 27 35.71 -15.85 14.20
N GLY A 28 36.02 -14.73 13.53
CA GLY A 28 36.80 -14.70 12.29
C GLY A 28 36.02 -14.31 11.04
N GLY A 29 34.70 -14.10 11.13
CA GLY A 29 33.91 -13.43 10.10
C GLY A 29 33.47 -14.32 8.93
N LEU A 30 33.61 -15.64 9.03
CA LEU A 30 33.09 -16.56 8.02
C LEU A 30 31.65 -16.98 8.35
N TRP A 31 30.73 -16.69 7.43
CA TRP A 31 29.33 -17.12 7.50
C TRP A 31 29.17 -18.47 6.78
N GLU A 32 28.68 -19.48 7.49
CA GLU A 32 28.15 -20.69 6.86
C GLU A 32 26.62 -20.61 6.86
N GLY A 33 26.05 -20.46 5.65
CA GLY A 33 24.60 -20.46 5.45
C GLY A 33 23.99 -21.85 5.67
N PRO A 34 22.66 -21.94 5.80
CA PRO A 34 21.98 -23.23 5.96
C PRO A 34 22.19 -24.10 4.70
N THR A 35 22.77 -25.29 4.87
CA THR A 35 22.94 -26.27 3.79
C THR A 35 21.64 -27.04 3.52
N THR A 36 21.47 -27.38 2.24
CA THR A 36 20.26 -27.79 1.51
C THR A 36 19.39 -28.85 2.20
N VAL A 37 18.06 -28.58 2.24
CA VAL A 37 17.03 -29.60 2.44
C VAL A 37 16.49 -30.05 1.08
N LYS A 38 16.26 -31.37 1.01
CA LYS A 38 15.83 -32.17 -0.13
C LYS A 38 14.57 -31.66 -0.82
N GLU A 39 14.62 -31.78 -2.13
CA GLU A 39 13.50 -31.77 -3.08
C GLU A 39 12.35 -32.67 -2.57
N LYS A 40 11.15 -32.08 -2.39
CA LYS A 40 9.83 -32.72 -2.50
C LYS A 40 8.69 -31.72 -2.25
N ASN A 41 7.70 -31.83 -3.12
CA ASN A 41 6.33 -31.31 -3.08
C ASN A 41 6.11 -29.89 -3.63
N THR A 42 5.54 -29.89 -4.84
CA THR A 42 4.72 -28.84 -5.44
C THR A 42 3.88 -28.12 -4.40
N VAL A 43 4.28 -26.91 -4.07
CA VAL A 43 3.42 -25.99 -3.33
C VAL A 43 2.40 -25.48 -4.34
N ASN A 44 1.15 -25.95 -4.22
CA ASN A 44 0.03 -25.26 -4.83
C ASN A 44 0.03 -23.83 -4.26
N LEU A 45 0.47 -22.88 -5.08
CA LEU A 45 0.35 -21.45 -4.84
C LEU A 45 -1.12 -21.07 -4.99
N GLU A 46 -1.96 -21.54 -4.09
CA GLU A 46 -3.24 -20.91 -3.83
C GLU A 46 -2.89 -19.63 -3.07
N LYS A 47 -2.46 -18.61 -3.82
CA LYS A 47 -2.35 -17.23 -3.35
C LYS A 47 -3.74 -16.89 -2.84
N THR A 48 -3.94 -16.99 -1.52
CA THR A 48 -5.15 -16.49 -0.89
C THR A 48 -5.11 -15.00 -1.15
N ALA A 49 -5.91 -14.54 -2.12
CA ALA A 49 -6.01 -13.13 -2.47
C ALA A 49 -6.33 -12.38 -1.17
N ASP A 50 -5.37 -11.61 -0.69
CA ASP A 50 -5.66 -10.62 0.33
C ASP A 50 -6.72 -9.70 -0.28
N GLU A 51 -7.88 -9.56 0.36
CA GLU A 51 -9.05 -8.85 -0.17
C GLU A 51 -8.79 -7.35 -0.44
N ASN A 52 -7.56 -6.89 -0.23
CA ASN A 52 -7.11 -5.51 -0.39
C ASN A 52 -5.87 -5.36 -1.30
N GLU A 53 -5.47 -6.40 -2.04
CA GLU A 53 -4.39 -6.28 -3.02
C GLU A 53 -4.89 -5.47 -4.23
N ARG A 54 -4.65 -4.16 -4.20
CA ARG A 54 -4.74 -3.31 -5.39
C ARG A 54 -3.56 -3.66 -6.29
N GLU A 55 -3.84 -4.15 -7.49
CA GLU A 55 -2.83 -4.53 -8.47
C GLU A 55 -2.13 -3.29 -9.07
N LEU A 56 -2.82 -2.15 -9.08
CA LEU A 56 -2.31 -0.90 -9.62
C LEU A 56 -2.73 0.33 -8.79
N SER A 57 -1.76 1.10 -8.30
CA SER A 57 -1.99 2.40 -7.65
C SER A 57 -1.43 3.53 -8.51
N ILE A 58 -2.27 4.49 -8.88
CA ILE A 58 -1.91 5.66 -9.68
C ILE A 58 -1.94 6.89 -8.78
N VAL A 59 -0.82 7.60 -8.67
CA VAL A 59 -0.72 8.81 -7.83
C VAL A 59 -0.57 10.04 -8.73
N ILE A 60 -1.45 11.02 -8.56
CA ILE A 60 -1.53 12.22 -9.41
C ILE A 60 -1.42 13.47 -8.53
N PRO A 61 -0.31 14.23 -8.61
CA PRO A 61 -0.23 15.53 -7.96
C PRO A 61 -1.15 16.53 -8.68
N VAL A 62 -1.82 17.38 -7.91
CA VAL A 62 -2.81 18.36 -8.38
C VAL A 62 -2.46 19.73 -7.82
N TYR A 63 -2.41 20.74 -8.69
CA TYR A 63 -2.27 22.14 -8.31
C TYR A 63 -2.97 23.05 -9.33
N ASN A 64 -4.11 23.62 -8.95
CA ASN A 64 -4.95 24.49 -9.78
C ASN A 64 -5.37 23.90 -11.14
N GLU A 65 -5.94 22.70 -11.11
CA GLU A 65 -6.35 21.94 -12.30
C GLU A 65 -7.88 21.73 -12.35
N GLU A 66 -8.69 22.63 -11.78
CA GLU A 66 -10.14 22.44 -11.58
C GLU A 66 -10.89 21.96 -12.85
N LYS A 67 -10.47 22.45 -14.03
CA LYS A 67 -11.12 22.17 -15.32
C LYS A 67 -10.68 20.84 -15.94
N ASN A 68 -9.52 20.34 -15.54
CA ASN A 68 -8.88 19.17 -16.13
C ASN A 68 -9.13 17.90 -15.32
N LEU A 69 -9.51 18.01 -14.04
CA LEU A 69 -9.72 16.85 -13.16
C LEU A 69 -10.81 15.89 -13.65
N THR A 70 -11.98 16.41 -14.04
CA THR A 70 -13.08 15.58 -14.55
C THR A 70 -12.73 14.87 -15.87
N PRO A 71 -12.23 15.55 -16.92
CA PRO A 71 -11.86 14.85 -18.15
C PRO A 71 -10.69 13.87 -17.94
N LEU A 72 -9.73 14.20 -17.08
CA LEU A 72 -8.63 13.29 -16.73
C LEU A 72 -9.16 12.01 -16.07
N HIS A 73 -10.02 12.13 -15.05
CA HIS A 73 -10.61 10.98 -14.38
C HIS A 73 -11.42 10.11 -15.34
N ALA A 74 -12.25 10.70 -16.21
CA ALA A 74 -13.02 9.94 -17.20
C ALA A 74 -12.13 9.17 -18.18
N GLN A 75 -11.01 9.76 -18.63
CA GLN A 75 -10.05 9.08 -19.50
C GLN A 75 -9.32 7.94 -18.77
N LEU A 76 -8.90 8.16 -17.53
CA LEU A 76 -8.27 7.13 -16.71
C LEU A 76 -9.22 5.96 -16.47
N GLN A 77 -10.47 6.24 -16.09
CA GLN A 77 -11.49 5.24 -15.87
C GLN A 77 -11.67 4.34 -17.10
N SER A 78 -11.83 4.94 -18.28
CA SER A 78 -11.97 4.19 -19.55
C SER A 78 -10.80 3.23 -19.83
N VAL A 79 -9.56 3.70 -19.61
CA VAL A 79 -8.37 2.88 -19.82
C VAL A 79 -8.26 1.77 -18.77
N LEU A 80 -8.55 2.07 -17.50
CA LEU A 80 -8.39 1.13 -16.39
C LEU A 80 -9.49 0.06 -16.38
N GLU A 81 -10.70 0.40 -16.78
CA GLU A 81 -11.78 -0.56 -17.02
C GLU A 81 -11.41 -1.54 -18.14
N THR A 82 -10.69 -1.07 -19.18
CA THR A 82 -10.22 -1.92 -20.29
C THR A 82 -9.07 -2.82 -19.88
N LEU A 83 -8.16 -2.34 -19.02
CA LEU A 83 -7.02 -3.12 -18.53
C LEU A 83 -7.47 -4.29 -17.63
N GLY A 84 -8.56 -4.11 -16.88
CA GLY A 84 -9.01 -5.05 -15.87
C GLY A 84 -8.12 -5.05 -14.62
N GLY A 85 -8.56 -5.77 -13.58
CA GLY A 85 -7.86 -5.82 -12.29
C GLY A 85 -8.30 -4.76 -11.29
N SER A 86 -7.80 -4.88 -10.05
CA SER A 86 -8.10 -3.92 -8.97
C SER A 86 -7.15 -2.72 -9.06
N TYR A 87 -7.70 -1.50 -9.09
CA TYR A 87 -6.88 -0.28 -9.14
C TYR A 87 -7.35 0.78 -8.14
N GLU A 88 -6.49 1.74 -7.84
CA GLU A 88 -6.85 2.98 -7.15
C GLU A 88 -6.20 4.19 -7.80
N VAL A 89 -6.88 5.35 -7.72
CA VAL A 89 -6.36 6.64 -8.18
C VAL A 89 -6.30 7.58 -7.00
N ILE A 90 -5.10 7.99 -6.61
CA ILE A 90 -4.82 8.84 -5.48
C ILE A 90 -4.46 10.24 -5.99
N PHE A 91 -5.36 11.19 -5.84
CA PHE A 91 -5.08 12.60 -6.11
C PHE A 91 -4.45 13.26 -4.89
N VAL A 92 -3.31 13.94 -5.09
CA VAL A 92 -2.60 14.66 -4.04
C VAL A 92 -2.68 16.16 -4.34
N ASP A 93 -3.57 16.86 -3.66
CA ASP A 93 -3.72 18.32 -3.77
C ASP A 93 -2.60 19.03 -2.99
N ASP A 94 -1.69 19.66 -3.74
CA ASP A 94 -0.51 20.37 -3.22
C ASP A 94 -0.83 21.83 -2.88
N GLY A 95 -1.96 22.05 -2.20
CA GLY A 95 -2.42 23.38 -1.79
C GLY A 95 -2.89 24.24 -2.95
N SER A 96 -3.80 23.71 -3.79
CA SER A 96 -4.52 24.52 -4.78
C SER A 96 -5.28 25.67 -4.11
N TYR A 97 -5.41 26.78 -4.83
CA TYR A 97 -6.20 27.95 -4.40
C TYR A 97 -7.48 28.14 -5.22
N ASP A 98 -7.68 27.36 -6.28
CA ASP A 98 -8.90 27.31 -7.08
C ASP A 98 -9.87 26.24 -6.55
N ASN A 99 -10.87 25.84 -7.35
CA ASN A 99 -11.85 24.83 -6.95
C ASN A 99 -11.38 23.38 -7.14
N SER A 100 -10.08 23.12 -7.37
CA SER A 100 -9.55 21.77 -7.61
C SER A 100 -9.97 20.78 -6.52
N PHE A 101 -9.80 21.16 -5.26
CA PHE A 101 -10.18 20.28 -4.14
C PHE A 101 -11.68 19.96 -4.13
N SER A 102 -12.53 20.95 -4.38
CA SER A 102 -13.99 20.75 -4.47
C SER A 102 -14.38 19.82 -5.61
N VAL A 103 -13.62 19.80 -6.71
CA VAL A 103 -13.83 18.84 -7.81
C VAL A 103 -13.35 17.45 -7.39
N LEU A 104 -12.17 17.34 -6.74
CA LEU A 104 -11.66 16.08 -6.20
C LEU A 104 -12.59 15.43 -5.19
N GLU A 105 -13.20 16.21 -4.29
CA GLU A 105 -14.18 15.72 -3.31
C GLU A 105 -15.41 15.10 -4.00
N LYS A 106 -15.90 15.73 -5.07
CA LYS A 106 -17.00 15.16 -5.87
C LYS A 106 -16.61 13.83 -6.51
N LEU A 107 -15.41 13.75 -7.09
CA LEU A 107 -14.91 12.51 -7.70
C LEU A 107 -14.76 11.40 -6.66
N TYR A 108 -14.25 11.72 -5.47
CA TYR A 108 -14.17 10.77 -4.34
C TYR A 108 -15.52 10.19 -3.93
N HIS A 109 -16.59 11.00 -3.96
CA HIS A 109 -17.93 10.51 -3.65
C HIS A 109 -18.59 9.72 -4.79
N GLN A 110 -18.14 9.92 -6.03
CA GLN A 110 -18.68 9.26 -7.22
C GLN A 110 -18.00 7.92 -7.51
N ASP A 111 -16.73 7.77 -7.14
CA ASP A 111 -15.92 6.60 -7.48
C ASP A 111 -15.15 6.06 -6.25
N SER A 112 -15.41 4.82 -5.87
CA SER A 112 -14.80 4.16 -4.72
C SER A 112 -13.31 3.86 -4.90
N ASN A 113 -12.82 3.85 -6.15
CA ASN A 113 -11.41 3.69 -6.50
C ASN A 113 -10.62 5.00 -6.37
N VAL A 114 -11.31 6.14 -6.20
CA VAL A 114 -10.66 7.43 -6.00
C VAL A 114 -10.31 7.63 -4.52
N LYS A 115 -9.12 8.16 -4.27
CA LYS A 115 -8.65 8.66 -2.97
C LYS A 115 -8.13 10.08 -3.16
N VAL A 116 -8.29 10.92 -2.13
CA VAL A 116 -7.85 12.31 -2.15
C VAL A 116 -7.04 12.60 -0.90
N ILE A 117 -5.84 13.15 -1.09
CA ILE A 117 -4.97 13.65 -0.03
C ILE A 117 -4.81 15.14 -0.26
N GLN A 118 -5.12 15.97 0.74
CA GLN A 118 -4.89 17.41 0.68
C GLN A 118 -3.84 17.84 1.68
N PHE A 119 -2.86 18.60 1.21
CA PHE A 119 -1.89 19.25 2.10
C PHE A 119 -2.45 20.55 2.66
N ARG A 120 -2.46 20.67 4.00
CA ARG A 120 -2.97 21.86 4.72
C ARG A 120 -2.16 23.13 4.46
N LYS A 121 -0.95 23.01 3.92
CA LYS A 121 -0.06 24.08 3.49
C LYS A 121 0.71 23.57 2.27
N ASN A 122 0.93 24.45 1.30
CA ASN A 122 1.76 24.17 0.12
C ASN A 122 3.21 23.97 0.60
N PHE A 123 3.67 22.72 0.65
CA PHE A 123 5.05 22.37 0.99
C PHE A 123 5.82 22.35 -0.33
N GLY A 124 6.03 23.52 -0.91
CA GLY A 124 6.73 23.66 -2.19
C GLY A 124 7.97 22.78 -2.26
N LYS A 125 8.19 22.16 -3.41
CA LYS A 125 9.33 21.28 -3.70
C LYS A 125 10.64 21.91 -3.19
N ALA A 126 11.40 21.14 -2.41
CA ALA A 126 12.81 21.41 -2.11
C ALA A 126 13.70 20.95 -3.26
#